data_AF-A0A1F9R9V6-F1
#
_entry.id   AF-A0A1F9R9V6-F1
#
_cell.length_a   1.000
_cell.length_b   1.000
_cell.length_c   1.000
_cell.angle_alpha   90.00
_cell.angle_beta   90.00
_cell.angle_gamma   90.00
#
_symmetry.space_group_name_H-M   'P 1'
#
loop_
_entity.id
_entity.type
_entity.pdbx_description
1 polymer ?
#
loop_
_entity_poly.entity_id
_entity_poly.type
_entity_poly.pdbx_seq_one_letter_code
_entity_poly.pdbx_strand_id
1 'polypeptide(L)'
;MSVDLRAKNITGLEAEQALDKAGITVNKNTIPYDPQKPMITSGVRLGTPAITTRGMKEKQISIIAGLFDDAIAHAKDDKALKGIKEQVKLLCAGFPMYPGFEN
;
A
#
# COMPACT_ATOMS: atom_id res chain seq x y z
N MET A 1 -1.85 -6.95 -10.08
CA MET A 1 -2.91 -7.72 -9.40
C MET A 1 -3.94 -6.74 -8.86
N SER A 2 -5.23 -7.05 -8.88
CA SER A 2 -6.27 -6.25 -8.21
C SER A 2 -6.75 -6.98 -6.95
N VAL A 3 -6.94 -6.25 -5.87
CA VAL A 3 -7.39 -6.76 -4.57
C VAL A 3 -8.79 -6.25 -4.30
N ASP A 4 -9.69 -7.16 -3.92
CA ASP A 4 -11.04 -6.86 -3.48
C ASP A 4 -11.06 -6.56 -1.98
N LEU A 5 -11.56 -5.38 -1.61
CA LEU A 5 -11.57 -4.87 -0.24
C LEU A 5 -12.94 -5.00 0.45
N ARG A 6 -13.95 -5.56 -0.23
CA ARG A 6 -15.30 -5.72 0.33
C ARG A 6 -15.31 -6.51 1.64
N ALA A 7 -14.48 -7.55 1.75
CA ALA A 7 -14.34 -8.35 2.97
C ALA A 7 -13.78 -7.57 4.17
N LYS A 8 -13.09 -6.45 3.92
CA LYS A 8 -12.53 -5.55 4.94
C LYS A 8 -13.44 -4.33 5.20
N ASN A 9 -14.58 -4.25 4.52
CA ASN A 9 -15.57 -3.18 4.64
C ASN A 9 -14.97 -1.77 4.50
N ILE A 10 -14.03 -1.62 3.57
CA ILE A 10 -13.36 -0.36 3.25
C ILE A 10 -13.45 -0.10 1.74
N THR A 11 -13.62 1.16 1.35
CA THR A 11 -13.63 1.53 -0.07
C THR A 11 -12.22 1.60 -0.66
N GLY A 12 -12.10 1.54 -1.98
CA GLY A 12 -10.83 1.70 -2.67
C GLY A 12 -10.19 3.07 -2.42
N LEU A 13 -11.02 4.13 -2.35
CA LEU A 13 -10.58 5.47 -2.02
C LEU A 13 -10.04 5.59 -0.59
N GLU A 14 -10.75 5.07 0.41
CA GLU A 14 -10.29 5.08 1.80
C GLU A 14 -9.00 4.27 1.96
N ALA A 15 -8.92 3.11 1.32
CA ALA A 15 -7.72 2.28 1.31
C ALA A 15 -6.53 2.99 0.67
N GLU A 16 -6.71 3.63 -0.49
CA GLU A 16 -5.68 4.43 -1.16
C GLU A 16 -5.15 5.53 -0.24
N GLN A 17 -6.04 6.27 0.43
CA GLN A 17 -5.65 7.34 1.37
C GLN A 17 -4.92 6.81 2.61
N ALA A 18 -5.41 5.73 3.21
CA ALA A 18 -4.79 5.13 4.39
C ALA A 18 -3.39 4.58 4.07
N LEU A 19 -3.26 3.89 2.95
CA LEU A 19 -1.98 3.33 2.50
C LEU A 19 -0.98 4.44 2.14
N ASP A 20 -1.43 5.53 1.52
CA ASP A 20 -0.57 6.68 1.22
C ASP A 20 -0.04 7.34 2.51
N LYS A 21 -0.91 7.50 3.52
CA LYS A 21 -0.50 7.94 4.87
C LYS A 21 0.51 6.99 5.51
N ALA A 22 0.36 5.68 5.30
CA ALA A 22 1.30 4.64 5.74
C ALA A 22 2.57 4.53 4.87
N GLY A 23 2.73 5.37 3.83
CA GLY A 23 3.90 5.34 2.95
C GLY A 23 3.88 4.25 1.88
N ILE A 24 2.75 3.59 1.66
CA ILE A 24 2.54 2.56 0.64
C ILE A 24 1.66 3.15 -0.48
N THR A 25 2.26 3.48 -1.61
CA THR A 25 1.51 4.05 -2.74
C THR A 25 0.84 2.95 -3.56
N VAL A 26 -0.49 3.00 -3.64
CA VAL A 26 -1.32 2.13 -4.49
C VAL A 26 -2.29 2.98 -5.32
N ASN A 27 -3.03 2.34 -6.21
CA ASN A 27 -4.07 2.99 -6.99
C ASN A 27 -5.41 2.31 -6.74
N LYS A 28 -6.45 3.08 -6.40
CA LYS A 28 -7.83 2.56 -6.36
C LYS A 28 -8.24 2.04 -7.73
N ASN A 29 -8.90 0.89 -7.76
CA ASN A 29 -9.27 0.21 -8.98
C ASN A 29 -10.67 -0.42 -8.82
N THR A 30 -11.46 -0.41 -9.89
CA THR A 30 -12.74 -1.12 -9.89
C THR A 30 -12.52 -2.64 -9.86
N ILE A 31 -13.51 -3.35 -9.35
CA ILE A 31 -13.55 -4.82 -9.34
C ILE A 31 -14.77 -5.32 -10.12
N PRO A 32 -14.82 -6.60 -10.53
CA PRO A 32 -16.03 -7.16 -11.12
C PRO A 32 -17.24 -6.97 -10.20
N TYR A 33 -18.33 -6.45 -10.77
CA TYR A 33 -19.57 -6.13 -10.04
C TYR A 33 -19.34 -5.19 -8.85
N ASP A 34 -18.56 -4.13 -9.06
CA ASP A 34 -18.26 -3.13 -8.02
C ASP A 34 -19.56 -2.45 -7.55
N PRO A 35 -19.92 -2.54 -6.26
CA PRO A 35 -21.11 -1.88 -5.72
C PRO A 35 -20.90 -0.36 -5.57
N GLN A 36 -19.65 0.12 -5.59
CA GLN A 36 -19.31 1.53 -5.39
C GLN A 36 -19.23 2.30 -6.70
N LYS A 37 -19.33 3.63 -6.60
CA LYS A 37 -19.17 4.54 -7.75
C LYS A 37 -17.73 4.44 -8.32
N PRO A 38 -17.53 4.69 -9.63
CA PRO A 38 -16.21 4.63 -10.27
C PRO A 38 -15.11 5.49 -9.61
N MET A 39 -15.49 6.58 -8.93
CA MET A 39 -14.53 7.46 -8.23
C MET A 39 -14.12 6.96 -6.84
N ILE A 40 -14.85 5.99 -6.28
CA ILE A 40 -14.65 5.46 -4.93
C ILE A 40 -14.04 4.06 -5.01
N THR A 41 -14.63 3.19 -5.85
CA THR A 41 -14.29 1.78 -6.06
C THR A 41 -14.30 0.90 -4.80
N SER A 42 -14.23 -0.42 -4.98
CA SER A 42 -14.16 -1.40 -3.88
C SER A 42 -12.86 -2.21 -3.89
N GLY A 43 -11.83 -1.73 -4.58
CA GLY A 43 -10.56 -2.43 -4.69
C GLY A 43 -9.36 -1.53 -4.96
N VAL A 44 -8.17 -2.13 -4.88
CA VAL A 44 -6.88 -1.49 -5.14
C VAL A 44 -6.00 -2.36 -6.03
N ARG A 45 -5.20 -1.73 -6.89
CA ARG A 45 -4.26 -2.40 -7.77
C ARG A 45 -2.85 -2.35 -7.21
N LEU A 46 -2.24 -3.53 -7.12
CA LEU A 46 -0.87 -3.74 -6.66
C LEU A 46 0.04 -4.11 -7.83
N GLY A 47 1.25 -3.55 -7.81
CA GLY A 47 2.34 -3.86 -8.74
C GLY A 47 3.65 -4.03 -7.99
N THR A 48 4.35 -5.13 -8.27
CA THR A 48 5.70 -5.42 -7.76
C THR A 48 6.87 -4.84 -8.56
N PRO A 49 6.76 -4.43 -9.86
CA PRO A 49 7.92 -3.99 -10.64
C PRO A 49 8.80 -2.93 -9.95
N ALA A 50 8.19 -1.90 -9.35
CA ALA A 50 8.92 -0.81 -8.72
C ALA A 50 9.79 -1.28 -7.53
N ILE A 51 9.27 -2.18 -6.70
CA ILE A 51 10.01 -2.70 -5.53
C ILE A 51 11.04 -3.76 -5.94
N THR A 52 10.75 -4.57 -6.96
CA THR A 52 11.70 -5.56 -7.48
C THR A 52 12.89 -4.90 -8.19
N THR A 53 12.67 -3.80 -8.92
CA THR A 53 13.75 -3.02 -9.53
C THR A 53 14.68 -2.40 -8.48
N ARG A 54 14.17 -2.10 -7.28
CA ARG A 54 14.98 -1.66 -6.12
C ARG A 54 15.74 -2.79 -5.42
N GLY A 55 15.60 -4.04 -5.88
CA GLY A 55 16.28 -5.20 -5.32
C GLY A 55 15.53 -5.92 -4.20
N MET A 56 14.28 -5.54 -3.90
CA MET A 56 13.45 -6.25 -2.92
C MET A 56 13.04 -7.63 -3.47
N LYS A 57 12.99 -8.62 -2.57
CA LYS A 57 12.66 -10.02 -2.88
C LYS A 57 11.47 -10.51 -2.05
N GLU A 58 11.21 -11.82 -2.08
CA GLU A 58 10.05 -12.47 -1.45
C GLU A 58 9.94 -12.13 0.05
N LYS A 59 11.06 -12.09 0.77
CA LYS A 59 11.09 -11.74 2.20
C LYS A 59 10.54 -10.34 2.46
N GLN A 60 10.91 -9.36 1.64
CA GLN A 60 10.43 -7.99 1.77
C GLN A 60 8.95 -7.89 1.36
N ILE A 61 8.52 -8.66 0.36
CA ILE A 61 7.11 -8.71 -0.05
C ILE A 61 6.22 -9.20 1.10
N SER A 62 6.64 -10.22 1.86
CA SER A 62 5.90 -10.68 3.04
C SER A 62 5.76 -9.59 4.11
N ILE A 63 6.82 -8.80 4.34
CA ILE A 63 6.78 -7.67 5.27
C ILE A 63 5.81 -6.58 4.78
N ILE A 64 5.91 -6.22 3.50
CA ILE A 64 5.03 -5.22 2.87
C ILE A 64 3.56 -5.66 2.96
N ALA A 65 3.28 -6.95 2.75
CA ALA A 65 1.92 -7.50 2.86
C ALA A 65 1.36 -7.37 4.29
N GLY A 66 2.20 -7.59 5.32
CA GLY A 66 1.81 -7.36 6.71
C GLY A 66 1.50 -5.88 7.00
N LEU A 67 2.41 -4.99 6.60
CA LEU A 67 2.22 -3.53 6.76
C LEU A 67 1.00 -3.02 6.00
N PHE A 68 0.70 -3.62 4.85
CA PHE A 68 -0.52 -3.33 4.09
C PHE A 68 -1.78 -3.72 4.87
N ASP A 69 -1.85 -4.95 5.42
CA ASP A 69 -3.03 -5.39 6.18
C ASP A 69 -3.21 -4.55 7.46
N ASP A 70 -2.12 -4.24 8.16
CA ASP A 70 -2.13 -3.37 9.33
C ASP A 70 -2.65 -1.96 8.99
N ALA A 71 -2.21 -1.39 7.86
CA ALA A 71 -2.67 -0.07 7.43
C ALA A 71 -4.16 -0.06 7.07
N ILE A 72 -4.67 -1.14 6.49
CA ILE A 72 -6.11 -1.30 6.20
C ILE A 72 -6.90 -1.47 7.50
N ALA A 73 -6.43 -2.29 8.43
CA ALA A 73 -7.07 -2.50 9.73
C ALA A 73 -7.15 -1.20 10.56
N HIS A 74 -6.12 -0.34 10.43
CA HIS A 74 -6.00 0.93 11.14
C HIS A 74 -6.25 2.15 10.24
N ALA A 75 -7.04 2.01 9.17
CA ALA A 75 -7.22 3.06 8.16
C ALA A 75 -7.71 4.42 8.69
N LYS A 76 -8.34 4.45 9.87
CA LYS A 76 -8.85 5.66 10.52
C LYS A 76 -7.96 6.19 11.66
N ASP A 77 -6.89 5.48 12.00
CA ASP A 77 -5.97 5.84 13.08
C ASP A 77 -4.67 6.42 12.49
N ASP A 78 -4.63 7.76 12.38
CA ASP A 78 -3.49 8.49 11.84
C ASP A 78 -2.19 8.26 12.65
N LYS A 79 -2.29 7.94 13.96
CA LYS A 79 -1.11 7.65 14.78
C LYS A 79 -0.53 6.29 14.42
N ALA A 80 -1.39 5.28 14.24
CA ALA A 80 -0.98 3.96 13.77
C ALA A 80 -0.36 4.04 12.36
N LEU A 81 -1.01 4.75 11.44
CA LEU A 81 -0.52 4.94 10.06
C LEU A 81 0.86 5.63 10.03
N LYS A 82 1.09 6.62 10.90
CA LYS A 82 2.41 7.25 11.05
C LYS A 82 3.47 6.25 11.53
N GLY A 83 3.13 5.37 12.48
CA GLY A 83 4.03 4.30 12.94
C GLY A 83 4.39 3.32 11.82
N ILE A 84 3.40 2.92 11.02
CA ILE A 84 3.60 2.05 9.85
C ILE A 84 4.49 2.75 8.82
N LYS A 85 4.29 4.06 8.59
CA LYS A 85 5.11 4.86 7.68
C LYS A 85 6.61 4.82 8.03
N GLU A 86 6.94 4.90 9.32
CA GLU A 86 8.34 4.80 9.74
C GLU A 86 8.93 3.40 9.46
N GLN A 87 8.14 2.34 9.61
CA GLN A 87 8.57 0.97 9.27
C GLN A 87 8.78 0.81 7.76
N VAL A 88 7.88 1.35 6.94
CA VAL A 88 8.02 1.37 5.47
C VAL A 88 9.26 2.17 5.05
N LYS A 89 9.51 3.30 5.70
CA LYS A 89 10.70 4.13 5.45
C LYS A 89 11.99 3.37 5.80
N LEU A 90 12.02 2.70 6.95
CA LEU A 90 13.16 1.88 7.37
C LEU A 90 13.42 0.74 6.38
N LEU A 91 12.37 0.05 5.94
CA LEU A 91 12.49 -0.96 4.89
C LEU A 91 13.06 -0.37 3.59
N CYS A 92 12.56 0.80 3.17
CA CYS A 92 13.02 1.48 1.97
C CYS A 92 14.47 1.95 2.05
N ALA A 93 14.95 2.33 3.24
CA ALA A 93 16.34 2.78 3.44
C ALA A 93 17.36 1.67 3.14
N GLY A 94 16.99 0.40 3.30
CA GLY A 94 17.84 -0.74 2.91
C GLY A 94 17.92 -0.99 1.40
N PHE A 95 17.09 -0.32 0.60
CA PHE A 95 16.97 -0.51 -0.86
C PHE A 95 16.93 0.84 -1.59
N PRO A 96 18.05 1.59 -1.63
CA PRO A 96 18.11 2.91 -2.27
C PRO A 96 17.84 2.81 -3.77
N MET A 97 17.05 3.74 -4.32
CA MET A 97 16.64 3.72 -5.72
C MET A 97 17.72 4.25 -6.67
N TYR A 98 18.52 5.22 -6.21
CA TYR A 98 19.62 5.83 -6.98
C TYR A 98 20.91 5.85 -6.14
N PRO A 99 21.73 4.78 -6.18
CA PRO A 99 23.04 4.79 -5.54
C PRO A 99 23.91 5.87 -6.21
N GLY A 100 24.30 6.91 -5.46
CA GLY A 100 25.19 7.99 -5.96
C GLY A 100 24.50 9.28 -6.40
N PHE A 101 23.17 9.40 -6.26
CA PHE A 101 22.49 10.71 -6.30
C PHE A 101 22.22 11.15 -4.85
N GLU A 102 22.92 12.19 -4.41
CA GLU A 102 22.58 12.91 -3.18
C GLU A 102 21.37 13.80 -3.44
N ASN A 103 20.39 13.81 -2.51
CA ASN A 103 19.31 14.80 -2.51
C ASN A 103 19.77 16.09 -1.84
#